data_AF-A0A1W9SDR2-F1
#
_entry.id   AF-A0A1W9SDR2-F1
#
_cell.length_a   1.000
_cell.length_b   1.000
_cell.length_c   1.000
_cell.angle_alpha   90.00
_cell.angle_beta   90.00
_cell.angle_gamma   90.00
#
_symmetry.space_group_name_H-M   'P 1'
#
loop_
_entity.id
_entity.type
_entity.pdbx_description
1 polymer ?
#
loop_
_entity_poly.entity_id
_entity_poly.type
_entity_poly.pdbx_seq_one_letter_code
_entity_poly.pdbx_strand_id
1 'polypeptide(L)'
;MKCLHLSDCQDNFDAHLPFGQGGGLPVDEILAQLKKTDYSGFINLELLPRSWKDIRPLIDSYLKVVRTFSRKKYFKTKIRLFFYSILLRTKVKDAFQK
;
A
#
# COMPACT_ATOMS: atom_id res chain seq x y z
N MET A 1 19.02 -4.41 10.24
CA MET A 1 17.68 -5.01 10.05
C MET A 1 17.46 -5.25 8.56
N LYS A 2 17.12 -6.48 8.14
CA LYS A 2 17.03 -6.84 6.70
C LYS A 2 15.63 -6.66 6.11
N CYS A 3 14.60 -6.87 6.93
CA CYS A 3 13.19 -6.75 6.54
C CYS A 3 12.44 -6.04 7.66
N LEU A 4 11.57 -5.11 7.28
CA LEU A 4 10.63 -4.44 8.17
C LEU A 4 9.22 -4.78 7.71
N HIS A 5 8.42 -5.29 8.61
CA HIS A 5 7.02 -5.65 8.37
C HIS A 5 6.17 -4.47 8.84
N LEU A 6 5.30 -3.96 7.96
CA LEU A 6 4.45 -2.82 8.26
C LEU A 6 3.01 -3.10 7.88
N SER A 7 2.13 -2.85 8.83
CA SER A 7 0.68 -2.81 8.70
C SER A 7 0.15 -1.79 9.70
N ASP A 8 -1.05 -1.25 9.44
CA ASP A 8 -1.72 -0.41 10.43
C ASP A 8 -2.42 -1.30 11.47
N CYS A 9 -2.42 -0.89 12.73
CA CYS A 9 -3.01 -1.64 13.83
C CYS A 9 -3.87 -0.74 14.73
N GLN A 10 -4.75 -1.34 15.52
CA GLN A 10 -5.55 -0.62 16.52
C GLN A 10 -4.96 -0.85 17.90
N ASP A 11 -5.28 0.04 18.85
CA ASP A 11 -4.66 0.07 20.19
C ASP A 11 -4.67 -1.28 20.92
N ASN A 12 -5.69 -2.10 20.69
CA ASN A 12 -5.93 -3.33 21.44
C ASN A 12 -5.80 -4.61 20.61
N PHE A 13 -5.54 -4.54 19.30
CA PHE A 13 -5.35 -5.74 18.48
C PHE A 13 -4.61 -5.48 17.17
N ASP A 14 -3.89 -6.51 16.72
CA ASP A 14 -3.21 -6.51 15.43
C ASP A 14 -4.21 -6.73 14.28
N ALA A 15 -4.58 -5.61 13.67
CA ALA A 15 -5.66 -5.57 12.69
C ALA A 15 -5.19 -5.83 11.25
N HIS A 16 -3.87 -5.71 11.00
CA HIS A 16 -3.25 -5.80 9.67
C HIS A 16 -3.93 -4.90 8.61
N LEU A 17 -4.32 -3.69 8.99
CA LEU A 17 -5.10 -2.79 8.15
C LEU A 17 -4.23 -2.07 7.12
N PRO A 18 -4.78 -1.77 5.91
CA PRO A 18 -4.17 -0.78 5.03
C PRO A 18 -4.03 0.57 5.74
N PHE A 19 -2.97 1.31 5.39
CA PHE A 19 -2.66 2.58 6.03
C PHE A 19 -3.80 3.59 5.89
N GLY A 20 -4.16 4.23 7.00
CA GLY A 20 -5.23 5.23 7.02
C GLY A 20 -6.64 4.64 6.94
N GLN A 21 -6.81 3.36 7.28
CA GLN A 21 -8.11 2.70 7.45
C GLN A 21 -8.51 2.55 8.93
N GLY A 22 -8.16 3.54 9.76
CA GLY A 22 -8.55 3.57 11.17
C GLY A 22 -7.61 2.81 12.11
N GLY A 23 -6.36 2.57 11.71
CA GLY A 23 -5.30 2.25 12.64
C GLY A 23 -4.58 3.51 13.15
N GLY A 24 -3.78 3.35 14.21
CA GLY A 24 -3.12 4.44 14.93
C GLY A 24 -1.63 4.56 14.63
N LEU A 25 -1.08 3.78 13.69
CA LEU A 25 0.36 3.78 13.45
C LEU A 25 0.79 5.09 12.75
N PRO A 26 1.80 5.83 13.27
CA PRO A 26 2.33 7.03 12.62
C PRO A 26 3.22 6.67 11.43
N VAL A 27 2.59 6.13 10.37
CA VAL A 27 3.26 5.54 9.20
C VAL A 27 4.11 6.58 8.47
N ASP A 28 3.64 7.82 8.35
CA ASP A 28 4.37 8.84 7.60
C ASP A 28 5.67 9.24 8.33
N GLU A 29 5.66 9.32 9.65
CA GLU A 29 6.82 9.57 10.51
C GLU A 29 7.81 8.40 10.46
N ILE A 30 7.32 7.16 10.54
CA ILE A 30 8.14 5.95 10.42
C ILE A 30 8.86 5.93 9.07
N LEU A 31 8.12 6.12 7.97
CA LEU A 31 8.71 6.12 6.63
C LEU A 31 9.70 7.28 6.43
N ALA A 32 9.42 8.45 6.99
CA ALA A 32 10.34 9.59 6.95
C ALA A 32 11.64 9.28 7.70
N GLN A 33 11.56 8.67 8.88
CA GLN A 33 12.73 8.30 9.67
C GLN A 33 13.56 7.22 8.98
N LEU A 34 12.93 6.17 8.42
CA LEU A 34 13.63 5.13 7.65
C LEU A 34 14.38 5.71 6.45
N LYS A 35 13.76 6.68 5.76
CA LYS A 35 14.42 7.38 4.66
C LYS A 35 15.60 8.23 5.14
N LYS A 36 15.46 8.91 6.27
CA LYS A 36 16.53 9.73 6.86
C LYS A 36 17.75 8.89 7.28
N THR A 37 17.53 7.64 7.66
CA THR A 37 18.60 6.69 8.04
C THR A 37 19.14 5.89 6.86
N ASP A 38 18.80 6.24 5.61
CA ASP A 38 19.18 5.51 4.40
C ASP A 38 18.89 4.00 4.49
N TYR A 39 17.73 3.64 5.05
CA TYR A 39 17.33 2.24 5.18
C TYR A 39 17.30 1.56 3.81
N SER A 40 18.12 0.52 3.66
CA SER A 40 18.32 -0.23 2.41
C SER A 40 17.72 -1.63 2.42
N GLY A 41 17.03 -2.00 3.51
CA GLY A 41 16.35 -3.29 3.63
C GLY A 41 14.99 -3.33 2.91
N PHE A 42 14.28 -4.44 3.08
CA PHE A 42 12.95 -4.61 2.52
C PHE A 42 11.88 -4.04 3.45
N ILE A 43 10.81 -3.50 2.87
CA ILE A 43 9.57 -3.15 3.57
C ILE A 43 8.50 -4.10 3.05
N ASN A 44 8.09 -5.03 3.90
CA ASN A 44 7.02 -5.97 3.63
C ASN A 44 5.70 -5.40 4.18
N LEU A 45 4.69 -5.25 3.33
CA LEU A 45 3.38 -4.74 3.74
C LEU A 45 2.48 -5.93 4.12
N GLU A 46 2.25 -6.13 5.40
CA GLU A 46 1.45 -7.25 5.93
C GLU A 46 -0.01 -6.84 6.05
N LEU A 47 -0.62 -6.54 4.91
CA LEU A 47 -1.99 -6.01 4.84
C LEU A 47 -2.98 -7.13 4.54
N LEU A 48 -4.08 -7.18 5.29
CA LEU A 48 -5.13 -8.16 5.13
C LEU A 48 -6.43 -7.49 4.67
N PRO A 49 -6.69 -7.41 3.35
CA PRO A 49 -7.94 -6.83 2.84
C PRO A 49 -9.13 -7.71 3.27
N ARG A 50 -10.22 -7.08 3.71
CA ARG A 50 -11.45 -7.76 4.16
C ARG A 50 -12.52 -7.82 3.07
N SER A 51 -12.41 -6.95 2.07
CA SER A 51 -13.38 -6.86 0.97
C SER A 51 -12.77 -6.26 -0.29
N TRP A 52 -13.52 -6.33 -1.40
CA TRP A 52 -13.18 -5.64 -2.65
C TRP A 52 -13.02 -4.11 -2.51
N LYS A 53 -13.65 -3.52 -1.49
CA LYS A 53 -13.51 -2.07 -1.22
C LYS A 53 -12.11 -1.71 -0.73
N ASP A 54 -11.35 -2.68 -0.21
CA ASP A 54 -10.03 -2.47 0.39
C ASP A 54 -8.89 -2.51 -0.64
N ILE A 55 -9.18 -2.85 -1.89
CA ILE A 55 -8.18 -2.89 -2.96
C ILE A 55 -7.52 -1.53 -3.15
N ARG A 56 -8.32 -0.46 -3.17
CA ARG A 56 -7.79 0.90 -3.33
C ARG A 56 -6.91 1.30 -2.13
N PRO A 57 -7.38 1.18 -0.87
CA PRO A 57 -6.52 1.37 0.31
C PRO A 57 -5.22 0.56 0.31
N LEU A 58 -5.25 -0.71 -0.15
CA LEU A 58 -4.07 -1.56 -0.26
C LEU A 58 -3.05 -0.99 -1.27
N ILE A 59 -3.53 -0.58 -2.46
CA ILE A 59 -2.71 0.06 -3.48
C ILE A 59 -2.14 1.40 -2.96
N ASP A 60 -2.96 2.20 -2.29
CA ASP A 60 -2.56 3.49 -1.75
C ASP A 60 -1.50 3.32 -0.64
N SER A 61 -1.59 2.28 0.17
CA SER A 61 -0.57 1.91 1.18
C SER A 61 0.77 1.60 0.52
N TYR A 62 0.77 0.78 -0.53
CA TYR A 62 1.97 0.50 -1.32
C TYR A 62 2.55 1.77 -1.96
N LEU A 63 1.70 2.58 -2.58
CA LEU A 63 2.10 3.82 -3.22
C LEU A 63 2.68 4.83 -2.22
N LYS A 64 2.17 4.89 -0.98
CA LYS A 64 2.72 5.72 0.09
C LYS A 64 4.18 5.36 0.36
N VAL A 65 4.49 4.07 0.56
CA VAL A 65 5.88 3.60 0.75
C VAL A 65 6.74 3.96 -0.44
N VAL A 66 6.32 3.59 -1.66
CA VAL A 66 7.11 3.83 -2.87
C VAL A 66 7.36 5.32 -3.09
N ARG A 67 6.38 6.19 -2.83
CA ARG A 67 6.52 7.64 -2.94
C ARG A 67 7.64 8.17 -2.04
N THR A 68 7.73 7.65 -0.82
CA THR A 68 8.77 8.06 0.13
C THR A 68 10.15 7.72 -0.40
N PHE A 69 10.40 6.48 -0.83
CA PHE A 69 11.75 6.03 -1.20
C PHE A 69 12.15 6.34 -2.65
N SER A 70 11.22 6.35 -3.61
CA SER A 70 11.54 6.55 -5.02
C SER A 70 10.41 7.22 -5.79
N ARG A 71 10.53 8.53 -6.03
CA ARG A 71 9.60 9.29 -6.87
C ARG A 71 9.50 8.69 -8.29
N LYS A 72 10.63 8.31 -8.89
CA LYS A 72 10.65 7.69 -10.22
C LYS A 72 9.84 6.40 -10.26
N LYS A 73 10.01 5.52 -9.27
CA LYS A 73 9.24 4.28 -9.17
C LYS A 73 7.76 4.58 -8.93
N TYR A 74 7.44 5.54 -8.07
CA TYR A 74 6.06 5.96 -7.80
C TYR A 74 5.33 6.40 -9.06
N PHE A 75 5.92 7.30 -9.86
CA PHE A 75 5.32 7.75 -11.12
C PHE A 75 5.13 6.60 -12.10
N LYS A 76 6.15 5.75 -12.30
CA LYS A 76 6.04 4.57 -13.16
C LYS A 76 4.93 3.62 -12.70
N THR A 77 4.83 3.37 -11.41
CA THR A 77 3.77 2.54 -10.83
C THR A 77 2.40 3.15 -11.07
N LYS A 78 2.21 4.46 -10.83
CA LYS A 78 0.94 5.13 -11.10
C LYS A 78 0.50 5.00 -12.55
N ILE A 79 1.42 5.18 -13.49
CA ILE A 79 1.14 5.00 -14.93
C ILE A 79 0.71 3.56 -15.22
N ARG A 80 1.42 2.56 -14.68
CA ARG A 80 1.04 1.14 -14.82
C ARG A 80 -0.34 0.84 -14.26
N LEU A 81 -0.65 1.37 -13.07
CA LEU A 81 -1.96 1.20 -12.43
C LEU A 81 -3.08 1.84 -13.25
N PHE A 82 -2.83 2.97 -13.92
CA PHE A 82 -3.78 3.55 -14.84
C PHE A 82 -4.07 2.64 -16.05
N PHE A 83 -3.04 2.05 -16.66
CA PHE A 83 -3.26 1.09 -17.75
C PHE A 83 -3.96 -0.19 -17.26
N TYR A 84 -3.59 -0.70 -16.08
CA TYR A 84 -4.24 -1.86 -15.49
C TYR A 84 -5.70 -1.58 -15.12
N SER A 85 -6.05 -0.39 -14.65
CA SER A 85 -7.44 -0.07 -14.34
C SER A 85 -8.30 -0.06 -15.61
N ILE A 86 -7.77 0.36 -16.76
CA ILE A 86 -8.45 0.26 -18.06
C ILE A 86 -8.70 -1.21 -18.43
N LEU A 87 -7.66 -2.05 -18.34
CA LEU A 87 -7.75 -3.49 -18.68
C LEU A 87 -8.65 -4.27 -17.72
N LEU A 88 -8.61 -3.95 -16.43
CA LEU A 88 -9.47 -4.58 -15.43
C LEU A 88 -10.91 -4.11 -15.59
N ARG A 89 -11.16 -2.85 -15.96
CA ARG A 89 -12.52 -2.37 -16.21
C ARG A 89 -13.20 -3.10 -17.35
N THR A 90 -12.47 -3.47 -18.40
CA THR A 90 -13.03 -4.28 -19.49
C THR A 90 -13.30 -5.71 -19.03
N LYS A 91 -12.33 -6.36 -18.37
CA LYS A 91 -12.46 -7.75 -17.90
C LYS A 91 -13.47 -7.95 -16.77
N VAL A 92 -13.58 -6.99 -15.85
CA VAL A 92 -14.54 -7.03 -14.74
C VAL A 92 -15.96 -6.83 -15.27
N LYS A 93 -16.18 -5.95 -16.27
CA LYS A 93 -17.50 -5.85 -16.92
C LYS A 93 -17.94 -7.17 -17.54
N ASP A 94 -17.03 -7.86 -18.25
CA ASP A 94 -17.33 -9.17 -18.86
C ASP A 94 -17.65 -10.26 -17.82
N ALA A 95 -17.09 -10.15 -16.61
CA ALA A 95 -17.34 -11.10 -15.52
C ALA A 95 -18.69 -10.88 -14.79
N PHE A 96 -19.30 -9.70 -14.92
CA PHE A 96 -20.53 -9.31 -14.23
C PHE A 96 -21.73 -9.04 -15.18
N GLN A 97 -21.53 -9.03 -16.50
CA GLN A 97 -22.63 -9.11 -17.46
C GLN A 97 -22.98 -10.58 -17.73
N LYS A 98 -23.97 -11.08 -16.99
CA LYS A 98 -24.79 -12.24 -17.35
C LYS A 98 -26.19 -11.74 -17.68
#